data_AF-A0A3D4FCR7-F1
#
_entry.id   AF-A0A3D4FCR7-F1
#
_cell.length_a   1.000
_cell.length_b   1.000
_cell.length_c   1.000
_cell.angle_alpha   90.00
_cell.angle_beta   90.00
_cell.angle_gamma   90.00
#
_symmetry.space_group_name_H-M   'P 1'
#
loop_
_entity.id
_entity.type
_entity.pdbx_description
1 polymer ?
#
loop_
_entity_poly.entity_id
_entity_poly.type
_entity_poly.pdbx_seq_one_letter_code
_entity_poly.pdbx_strand_id
1 'polypeptide(L)'
;GVPSVIAYKIAQEGPSTLQPFGSAAIGDGGATHLAISSNGRMLVTAQYGGGSVAVFHIDDQGRLSERHQLLEHMGGSTVVPGRQDAPHPHWVGFSPDQRFVLVPDLGMDAVVTYRVDGVNHRLLPSHRNSMVPGGGPRHMKWHPNGKWAYVLNELSLSLTLCDYHSDEGRLLPRQTVDTVPQEALMQERFVSASEVRVHPNGRFAYSANRGHDTITVFRIDGETGSLSVVEREFVRGATPRNFNLDPTGRWLLAAGQHSHTLASFEVDPESGALTYSRNVVHAPSAICVLFGHE
;
A
#
# COMPACT_ATOMS: atom_id res chain seq x y z
N GLY A 1 0.33 -24.94 -4.22
CA GLY A 1 -0.24 -24.48 -5.50
C GLY A 1 0.70 -23.46 -6.12
N VAL A 2 0.57 -23.20 -7.42
CA VAL A 2 1.34 -22.14 -8.11
C VAL A 2 0.84 -20.77 -7.62
N PRO A 3 1.73 -19.85 -7.19
CA PRO A 3 1.32 -18.48 -6.86
C PRO A 3 0.54 -17.84 -8.02
N SER A 4 -0.66 -17.34 -7.73
CA SER A 4 -1.62 -16.91 -8.75
C SER A 4 -2.47 -15.73 -8.28
N VAL A 5 -2.95 -14.92 -9.22
CA VAL A 5 -4.12 -14.07 -9.00
C VAL A 5 -5.35 -14.95 -9.14
N ILE A 6 -6.32 -14.78 -8.25
CA ILE A 6 -7.59 -15.52 -8.28
C ILE A 6 -8.72 -14.49 -8.29
N ALA A 7 -9.63 -14.61 -9.24
CA ALA A 7 -10.85 -13.82 -9.31
C ALA A 7 -12.03 -14.60 -8.76
N TYR A 8 -12.93 -13.88 -8.09
CA TYR A 8 -14.19 -14.41 -7.58
C TYR A 8 -15.33 -13.50 -8.04
N LYS A 9 -16.51 -14.09 -8.28
CA LYS A 9 -17.77 -13.38 -8.36
C LYS A 9 -18.41 -13.32 -6.99
N ILE A 10 -19.00 -12.18 -6.65
CA ILE A 10 -19.87 -12.03 -5.49
C ILE A 10 -21.28 -12.39 -5.95
N ALA A 11 -21.88 -13.43 -5.37
CA ALA A 11 -23.25 -13.82 -5.70
C ALA A 11 -24.23 -12.67 -5.39
N GLN A 12 -25.07 -12.31 -6.36
CA GLN A 12 -26.05 -11.22 -6.21
C GLN A 12 -27.38 -11.68 -5.59
N GLU A 13 -27.63 -12.99 -5.53
CA GLU A 13 -28.84 -13.56 -4.95
C GLU A 13 -28.48 -14.54 -3.81
N GLY A 14 -29.16 -14.42 -2.67
CA GLY A 14 -28.91 -15.24 -1.48
C GLY A 14 -27.78 -14.72 -0.59
N PRO A 15 -27.25 -15.53 0.36
CA PRO A 15 -26.13 -15.12 1.19
C PRO A 15 -24.90 -14.81 0.32
N SER A 16 -24.21 -13.69 0.60
CA SER A 16 -23.03 -13.23 -0.14
C SER A 16 -21.92 -14.29 -0.11
N THR A 17 -21.86 -15.12 -1.15
CA THR A 17 -20.84 -16.16 -1.33
C THR A 17 -19.87 -15.75 -2.42
N LEU A 18 -18.60 -16.13 -2.26
CA LEU A 18 -17.57 -15.95 -3.27
C LEU A 18 -17.52 -17.20 -4.17
N GLN A 19 -17.81 -17.02 -5.45
CA GLN A 19 -17.74 -18.08 -6.45
C GLN A 19 -16.45 -17.93 -7.27
N PRO A 20 -15.57 -18.94 -7.32
CA PRO A 20 -14.37 -18.88 -8.15
C PRO A 20 -14.72 -18.53 -9.59
N PHE A 21 -14.02 -17.55 -10.16
CA PHE A 21 -14.27 -17.05 -11.52
C PHE A 21 -13.11 -17.29 -12.47
N GLY A 22 -11.89 -17.31 -11.97
CA GLY A 22 -10.70 -17.63 -12.76
C GLY A 22 -9.43 -17.46 -11.95
N SER A 23 -8.31 -17.93 -12.51
CA SER A 23 -6.99 -17.70 -11.94
C SER A 23 -5.92 -17.63 -13.02
N ALA A 24 -4.84 -16.92 -12.73
CA ALA A 24 -3.69 -16.79 -13.60
C ALA A 24 -2.39 -16.79 -12.78
N ALA A 25 -1.39 -17.55 -13.22
CA ALA A 25 -0.11 -17.66 -12.53
C ALA A 25 0.69 -16.35 -12.61
N ILE A 26 1.23 -15.89 -11.48
CA ILE A 26 1.98 -14.62 -11.42
C ILE A 26 3.41 -14.72 -11.93
N GLY A 27 3.96 -15.93 -12.01
CA GLY A 27 5.32 -16.18 -12.46
C GLY A 27 6.22 -16.64 -11.32
N ASP A 28 6.44 -15.78 -10.33
CA ASP A 28 7.46 -15.96 -9.29
C ASP A 28 7.05 -15.33 -7.93
N GLY A 29 7.93 -15.45 -6.94
CA GLY A 29 8.09 -14.51 -5.82
C GLY A 29 6.99 -14.34 -4.76
N GLY A 30 5.75 -14.74 -5.04
CA GLY A 30 4.58 -14.44 -4.21
C GLY A 30 4.19 -12.95 -4.29
N ALA A 31 3.00 -12.68 -4.84
CA ALA A 31 2.50 -11.31 -4.92
C ALA A 31 2.06 -10.79 -3.54
N THR A 32 2.49 -9.58 -3.19
CA THR A 32 2.12 -8.90 -1.94
C THR A 32 1.08 -7.81 -2.14
N HIS A 33 0.89 -7.36 -3.38
CA HIS A 33 -0.11 -6.35 -3.74
C HIS A 33 -0.56 -6.51 -5.19
N LEU A 34 -1.77 -6.03 -5.49
CA LEU A 34 -2.31 -5.92 -6.84
C LEU A 34 -3.08 -4.60 -7.00
N ALA A 35 -3.16 -4.11 -8.23
CA ALA A 35 -3.98 -2.96 -8.60
C ALA A 35 -4.62 -3.17 -9.96
N ILE A 36 -5.81 -2.61 -10.13
CA ILE A 36 -6.55 -2.62 -11.40
C ILE A 36 -6.62 -1.17 -11.90
N SER A 37 -6.40 -0.97 -13.19
CA SER A 37 -6.61 0.32 -13.86
C SER A 37 -8.07 0.76 -13.75
N SER A 38 -8.34 2.05 -13.65
CA SER A 38 -9.70 2.61 -13.51
C SER A 38 -10.72 2.17 -14.56
N ASN A 39 -10.28 1.86 -15.80
CA ASN A 39 -11.16 1.34 -16.86
C ASN A 39 -11.42 -0.17 -16.76
N GLY A 40 -10.86 -0.84 -15.73
CA GLY A 40 -11.03 -2.27 -15.47
C GLY A 40 -10.30 -3.20 -16.44
N ARG A 41 -9.33 -2.73 -17.24
CA ARG A 41 -8.71 -3.52 -18.33
C ARG A 41 -7.34 -4.09 -18.05
N MET A 42 -6.63 -3.54 -17.08
CA MET A 42 -5.27 -3.93 -16.75
C MET A 42 -5.18 -4.25 -15.27
N LEU A 43 -4.60 -5.40 -14.95
CA LEU A 43 -4.23 -5.76 -13.59
C LEU A 43 -2.71 -5.87 -13.50
N VAL A 44 -2.15 -5.32 -12.44
CA VAL A 44 -0.72 -5.36 -12.16
C VAL A 44 -0.50 -5.89 -10.76
N THR A 45 0.51 -6.73 -10.57
CA THR A 45 0.88 -7.30 -9.27
C THR A 45 2.34 -7.02 -8.93
N ALA A 46 2.66 -6.86 -7.65
CA ALA A 46 4.04 -6.73 -7.15
C ALA A 46 4.49 -8.02 -6.43
N GLN A 47 5.61 -8.61 -6.83
CA GLN A 47 6.12 -9.90 -6.33
C GLN A 47 7.32 -9.69 -5.41
N TYR A 48 7.11 -9.79 -4.10
CA TYR A 48 8.15 -9.47 -3.11
C TYR A 48 9.36 -10.40 -3.20
N GLY A 49 9.16 -11.72 -3.22
CA GLY A 49 10.25 -12.69 -3.23
C GLY A 49 10.91 -12.91 -4.59
N GLY A 50 10.31 -12.38 -5.66
CA GLY A 50 10.79 -12.51 -7.04
C GLY A 50 11.50 -11.26 -7.53
N GLY A 51 11.27 -10.12 -6.87
CA GLY A 51 11.84 -8.85 -7.33
C GLY A 51 11.20 -8.38 -8.64
N SER A 52 9.90 -8.64 -8.86
CA SER A 52 9.28 -8.46 -10.17
C SER A 52 7.86 -7.91 -10.11
N VAL A 53 7.37 -7.48 -11.28
CA VAL A 53 6.02 -6.97 -11.51
C VAL A 53 5.39 -7.72 -12.68
N ALA A 54 4.18 -8.25 -12.49
CA ALA A 54 3.45 -8.96 -13.53
C ALA A 54 2.23 -8.17 -14.00
N VAL A 55 1.92 -8.30 -15.28
CA VAL A 55 0.83 -7.58 -15.96
C VAL A 55 -0.14 -8.58 -16.59
N PHE A 56 -1.44 -8.28 -16.47
CA PHE A 56 -2.54 -9.07 -17.01
C PHE A 56 -3.56 -8.15 -17.68
N HIS A 57 -4.26 -8.69 -18.68
CA HIS A 57 -5.44 -8.06 -19.26
C HIS A 57 -6.71 -8.60 -18.59
N ILE A 58 -7.73 -7.74 -18.51
CA ILE A 58 -9.07 -8.09 -18.06
C ILE A 58 -10.05 -7.79 -19.21
N ASP A 59 -10.78 -8.82 -19.67
CA ASP A 59 -11.75 -8.69 -20.74
C ASP A 59 -13.07 -8.00 -20.30
N ASP A 60 -14.00 -7.81 -21.26
CA ASP A 60 -15.32 -7.19 -21.00
C ASP A 60 -16.17 -7.94 -19.98
N GLN A 61 -15.88 -9.21 -19.75
CA GLN A 61 -16.58 -10.08 -18.81
C GLN A 61 -15.85 -10.18 -17.47
N GLY A 62 -14.75 -9.43 -17.28
CA GLY A 62 -13.94 -9.42 -16.07
C GLY A 62 -12.96 -10.59 -15.95
N ARG A 63 -12.76 -11.37 -17.02
CA ARG A 63 -11.86 -12.54 -16.98
C ARG A 63 -10.41 -12.10 -17.15
N LEU A 64 -9.53 -12.68 -16.34
CA LEU A 64 -8.09 -12.48 -16.46
C LEU A 64 -7.54 -13.28 -17.65
N SER A 65 -6.66 -12.65 -18.41
CA SER A 65 -5.78 -13.34 -19.35
C SER A 65 -4.72 -14.18 -18.63
N GLU A 66 -3.98 -14.98 -19.39
CA GLU A 66 -2.64 -15.40 -18.94
C GLU A 66 -1.74 -14.19 -18.72
N ARG A 67 -0.63 -14.37 -17.99
CA ARG A 67 0.33 -13.30 -17.70
C ARG A 67 0.88 -12.72 -19.01
N HIS A 68 0.65 -11.43 -19.22
CA HIS A 68 1.05 -10.70 -20.42
C HIS A 68 2.52 -10.25 -20.36
N GLN A 69 2.99 -9.81 -19.19
CA GLN A 69 4.39 -9.43 -18.96
C GLN A 69 4.86 -9.84 -17.56
N LEU A 70 6.15 -10.06 -17.43
CA LEU A 70 6.88 -10.13 -16.16
C LEU A 70 8.10 -9.21 -16.29
N LEU A 71 8.20 -8.22 -15.41
CA LEU A 71 9.22 -7.18 -15.42
C LEU A 71 10.05 -7.32 -14.15
N GLU A 72 11.31 -7.73 -14.32
CA GLU A 72 12.24 -7.89 -13.20
C GLU A 72 12.86 -6.55 -12.82
N HIS A 73 12.87 -6.25 -11.54
CA HIS A 73 13.72 -5.24 -10.94
C HIS A 73 15.11 -5.84 -10.73
N MET A 74 16.15 -4.99 -10.75
CA MET A 74 17.54 -5.44 -10.62
C MET A 74 18.31 -4.60 -9.59
N GLY A 75 19.24 -5.25 -8.89
CA GLY A 75 20.12 -4.62 -7.89
C GLY A 75 19.58 -4.72 -6.47
N GLY A 76 19.96 -3.78 -5.62
CA GLY A 76 19.60 -3.68 -4.21
C GLY A 76 20.33 -2.48 -3.63
N SER A 77 19.75 -1.80 -2.64
CA SER A 77 20.42 -0.63 -2.07
C SER A 77 21.58 -1.03 -1.16
N THR A 78 21.56 -2.26 -0.62
CA THR A 78 22.54 -2.82 0.33
C THR A 78 22.70 -2.03 1.63
N VAL A 79 21.83 -1.03 1.89
CA VAL A 79 21.94 -0.18 3.08
C VAL A 79 21.60 -0.95 4.35
N VAL A 80 20.58 -1.82 4.30
CA VAL A 80 20.22 -2.75 5.38
C VAL A 80 20.53 -4.19 4.94
N PRO A 81 21.65 -4.78 5.37
CA PRO A 81 22.06 -6.13 4.99
C PRO A 81 20.98 -7.18 5.27
N GLY A 82 20.79 -8.13 4.36
CA GLY A 82 19.77 -9.17 4.46
C GLY A 82 18.33 -8.71 4.18
N ARG A 83 18.08 -7.40 4.10
CA ARG A 83 16.78 -6.83 3.75
C ARG A 83 16.78 -6.12 2.40
N GLN A 84 17.94 -5.70 1.93
CA GLN A 84 18.10 -4.86 0.73
C GLN A 84 19.21 -5.33 -0.21
N ASP A 85 19.52 -6.63 -0.15
CA ASP A 85 20.52 -7.27 -1.01
C ASP A 85 19.98 -7.56 -2.42
N ALA A 86 18.64 -7.56 -2.57
CA ALA A 86 17.91 -7.80 -3.81
C ALA A 86 16.61 -6.97 -3.83
N PRO A 87 15.90 -6.84 -4.97
CA PRO A 87 14.66 -6.09 -5.07
C PRO A 87 13.49 -6.81 -4.42
N HIS A 88 12.59 -6.03 -3.84
CA HIS A 88 11.42 -6.49 -3.10
C HIS A 88 10.24 -5.53 -3.32
N PRO A 89 9.62 -5.51 -4.52
CA PRO A 89 8.45 -4.69 -4.79
C PRO A 89 7.32 -5.13 -3.87
N HIS A 90 6.75 -4.17 -3.14
CA HIS A 90 5.78 -4.48 -2.07
C HIS A 90 4.42 -3.83 -2.31
N TRP A 91 4.33 -2.85 -3.21
CA TRP A 91 3.06 -2.22 -3.58
C TRP A 91 3.06 -1.88 -5.05
N VAL A 92 1.87 -1.79 -5.63
CA VAL A 92 1.69 -1.32 -7.00
C VAL A 92 0.41 -0.52 -7.11
N GLY A 93 0.43 0.57 -7.87
CA GLY A 93 -0.77 1.31 -8.20
C GLY A 93 -0.55 2.34 -9.29
N PHE A 94 -1.67 2.78 -9.86
CA PHE A 94 -1.67 3.73 -10.97
C PHE A 94 -1.55 5.16 -10.45
N SER A 95 -0.94 6.04 -11.27
CA SER A 95 -0.98 7.48 -11.07
C SER A 95 -2.43 8.00 -11.16
N PRO A 96 -2.73 9.18 -10.59
CA PRO A 96 -4.08 9.75 -10.65
C PRO A 96 -4.61 9.91 -12.07
N ASP A 97 -3.73 10.21 -13.02
CA ASP A 97 -4.03 10.34 -14.45
C ASP A 97 -3.94 9.02 -15.25
N GLN A 98 -3.65 7.91 -14.58
CA GLN A 98 -3.54 6.55 -15.14
C GLN A 98 -2.44 6.37 -16.19
N ARG A 99 -1.57 7.37 -16.40
CA ARG A 99 -0.48 7.31 -17.38
C ARG A 99 0.71 6.49 -16.89
N PHE A 100 0.82 6.28 -15.59
CA PHE A 100 1.95 5.59 -14.97
C PHE A 100 1.49 4.55 -13.93
N VAL A 101 2.34 3.56 -13.72
CA VAL A 101 2.29 2.63 -12.59
C VAL A 101 3.51 2.86 -11.73
N LEU A 102 3.32 3.02 -10.41
CA LEU A 102 4.38 3.24 -9.43
C LEU A 102 4.46 2.06 -8.47
N VAL A 103 5.69 1.64 -8.20
CA VAL A 103 6.02 0.41 -7.47
C VAL A 103 7.09 0.71 -6.41
N PRO A 104 6.70 1.00 -5.16
CA PRO A 104 7.62 1.00 -4.03
C PRO A 104 8.32 -0.36 -3.91
N ASP A 105 9.63 -0.31 -3.92
CA ASP A 105 10.50 -1.47 -3.80
C ASP A 105 11.39 -1.31 -2.56
N LEU A 106 11.13 -2.19 -1.58
CA LEU A 106 11.79 -2.18 -0.28
C LEU A 106 13.28 -2.43 -0.43
N GLY A 107 13.64 -3.37 -1.29
CA GLY A 107 15.00 -3.82 -1.47
C GLY A 107 15.88 -2.81 -2.21
N MET A 108 15.27 -1.99 -3.06
CA MET A 108 15.97 -1.00 -3.87
C MET A 108 16.06 0.39 -3.24
N ASP A 109 15.40 0.67 -2.11
CA ASP A 109 15.17 2.05 -1.62
C ASP A 109 14.67 2.99 -2.71
N ALA A 110 13.71 2.51 -3.51
CA ALA A 110 13.21 3.27 -4.65
C ALA A 110 11.72 3.03 -4.90
N VAL A 111 11.10 4.00 -5.57
CA VAL A 111 9.81 3.79 -6.24
C VAL A 111 10.10 3.70 -7.73
N VAL A 112 9.89 2.51 -8.30
CA VAL A 112 10.04 2.26 -9.74
C VAL A 112 8.76 2.70 -10.46
N THR A 113 8.90 3.50 -11.50
CA THR A 113 7.81 4.02 -12.32
C THR A 113 7.86 3.36 -13.69
N TYR A 114 6.70 2.92 -14.17
CA TYR A 114 6.46 2.48 -15.53
C TYR A 114 5.44 3.38 -16.22
N ARG A 115 5.65 3.69 -17.50
CA ARG A 115 4.62 4.30 -18.35
C ARG A 115 3.64 3.23 -18.80
N VAL A 116 2.35 3.55 -18.76
CA VAL A 116 1.28 2.69 -19.25
C VAL A 116 1.11 2.88 -20.76
N ASP A 117 1.25 1.79 -21.52
CA ASP A 117 0.81 1.71 -22.91
C ASP A 117 -0.55 1.01 -22.92
N GLY A 118 -1.61 1.83 -22.88
CA GLY A 118 -2.99 1.36 -22.81
C GLY A 118 -3.48 0.68 -24.09
N VAL A 119 -2.81 0.88 -25.23
CA VAL A 119 -3.19 0.25 -26.51
C VAL A 119 -2.76 -1.22 -26.52
N ASN A 120 -1.57 -1.49 -26.00
CA ASN A 120 -1.02 -2.85 -25.97
C ASN A 120 -1.13 -3.51 -24.59
N HIS A 121 -1.75 -2.85 -23.61
CA HIS A 121 -1.87 -3.31 -22.23
C HIS A 121 -0.52 -3.70 -21.59
N ARG A 122 0.52 -2.91 -21.88
CA ARG A 122 1.89 -3.17 -21.41
C ARG A 122 2.45 -2.03 -20.57
N LEU A 123 3.42 -2.35 -19.73
CA LEU A 123 4.23 -1.39 -19.00
C LEU A 123 5.58 -1.20 -19.68
N LEU A 124 6.00 0.06 -19.77
CA LEU A 124 7.28 0.47 -20.33
C LEU A 124 8.13 1.11 -19.23
N PRO A 125 9.42 0.73 -19.07
CA PRO A 125 10.29 1.35 -18.08
C PRO A 125 10.31 2.88 -18.20
N SER A 126 10.31 3.58 -17.08
CA SER A 126 10.33 5.05 -17.02
C SER A 126 11.37 5.54 -16.02
N HIS A 127 11.03 5.81 -14.77
CA HIS A 127 11.96 6.32 -13.76
C HIS A 127 12.22 5.34 -12.64
N ARG A 128 13.38 5.47 -12.02
CA ARG A 128 13.66 4.95 -10.68
C ARG A 128 13.83 6.13 -9.75
N ASN A 129 12.85 6.36 -8.87
CA ASN A 129 12.86 7.46 -7.94
C ASN A 129 13.53 7.01 -6.65
N SER A 130 14.75 7.50 -6.37
CA SER A 130 15.45 7.19 -5.13
C SER A 130 14.69 7.73 -3.93
N MET A 131 14.50 6.89 -2.92
CA MET A 131 13.86 7.23 -1.65
C MET A 131 14.90 7.30 -0.54
N VAL A 132 14.44 7.44 0.70
CA VAL A 132 15.30 7.51 1.90
C VAL A 132 16.17 6.23 1.97
N PRO A 133 17.52 6.34 2.00
CA PRO A 133 18.40 5.19 2.15
C PRO A 133 18.11 4.41 3.44
N GLY A 134 18.01 3.08 3.34
CA GLY A 134 17.62 2.21 4.45
C GLY A 134 16.15 2.36 4.86
N GLY A 135 15.35 3.12 4.10
CA GLY A 135 13.95 3.34 4.40
C GLY A 135 13.10 2.11 4.10
N GLY A 136 13.40 1.43 2.99
CA GLY A 136 12.62 0.31 2.47
C GLY A 136 11.17 0.69 2.14
N PRO A 137 10.94 1.45 1.05
CA PRO A 137 9.60 1.82 0.59
C PRO A 137 8.69 0.60 0.45
N ARG A 138 7.55 0.62 1.13
CA ARG A 138 6.64 -0.53 1.19
C ARG A 138 5.35 -0.25 0.45
N HIS A 139 4.54 0.67 0.97
CA HIS A 139 3.26 1.08 0.41
C HIS A 139 3.28 2.59 0.14
N MET A 140 2.44 3.06 -0.78
CA MET A 140 2.22 4.50 -0.96
C MET A 140 0.75 4.81 -1.21
N LYS A 141 0.36 6.07 -0.99
CA LYS A 141 -0.96 6.60 -1.34
C LYS A 141 -0.86 8.03 -1.87
N TRP A 142 -1.76 8.35 -2.79
CA TRP A 142 -1.91 9.69 -3.34
C TRP A 142 -2.70 10.57 -2.38
N HIS A 143 -2.33 11.84 -2.31
CA HIS A 143 -3.24 12.87 -1.85
C HIS A 143 -4.36 13.09 -2.89
N PRO A 144 -5.61 13.41 -2.51
CA PRO A 144 -6.71 13.63 -3.46
C PRO A 144 -6.47 14.71 -4.54
N ASN A 145 -5.57 15.66 -4.29
CA ASN A 145 -5.18 16.67 -5.30
C ASN A 145 -4.32 16.09 -6.45
N GLY A 146 -3.84 14.85 -6.34
CA GLY A 146 -3.01 14.17 -7.32
C GLY A 146 -1.60 14.72 -7.49
N LYS A 147 -1.18 15.71 -6.68
CA LYS A 147 0.14 16.37 -6.76
C LYS A 147 1.13 15.85 -5.72
N TRP A 148 0.63 15.23 -4.65
CA TRP A 148 1.46 14.68 -3.58
C TRP A 148 1.24 13.19 -3.43
N ALA A 149 2.32 12.51 -3.06
CA ALA A 149 2.28 11.12 -2.64
C ALA A 149 2.93 10.97 -1.27
N TYR A 150 2.41 10.03 -0.49
CA TYR A 150 2.98 9.64 0.80
C TYR A 150 3.49 8.21 0.69
N VAL A 151 4.81 8.04 0.78
CA VAL A 151 5.53 6.77 0.66
C VAL A 151 5.93 6.30 2.05
N LEU A 152 5.40 5.16 2.46
CA LEU A 152 5.69 4.53 3.73
C LEU A 152 6.99 3.73 3.64
N ASN A 153 7.89 3.99 4.58
CA ASN A 153 9.17 3.31 4.70
C ASN A 153 9.09 2.24 5.80
N GLU A 154 9.12 0.96 5.41
CA GLU A 154 8.94 -0.16 6.33
C GLU A 154 10.07 -0.27 7.37
N LEU A 155 11.32 -0.15 6.92
CA LEU A 155 12.50 -0.45 7.72
C LEU A 155 12.84 0.67 8.69
N SER A 156 12.61 1.92 8.28
CA SER A 156 12.88 3.10 9.12
C SER A 156 11.69 3.57 9.95
N LEU A 157 10.50 2.98 9.77
CA LEU A 157 9.25 3.44 10.40
C LEU A 157 9.02 4.94 10.21
N SER A 158 8.98 5.37 8.95
CA SER A 158 8.79 6.77 8.58
C SER A 158 7.84 6.92 7.40
N LEU A 159 7.22 8.10 7.28
CA LEU A 159 6.39 8.47 6.14
C LEU A 159 7.04 9.62 5.39
N THR A 160 7.25 9.42 4.09
CA THR A 160 7.88 10.42 3.22
C THR A 160 6.85 11.06 2.30
N LEU A 161 6.71 12.38 2.39
CA LEU A 161 5.99 13.19 1.41
C LEU A 161 6.87 13.40 0.17
N CYS A 162 6.28 13.16 -1.00
CA CYS A 162 6.87 13.41 -2.29
C CYS A 162 6.01 14.35 -3.14
N ASP A 163 6.64 15.27 -3.86
CA ASP A 163 6.01 15.99 -4.97
C ASP A 163 5.97 15.09 -6.21
N TYR A 164 4.83 15.05 -6.90
CA TYR A 164 4.61 14.25 -8.10
C TYR A 164 4.61 15.11 -9.36
N HIS A 165 5.54 14.82 -10.26
CA HIS A 165 5.64 15.43 -11.58
C HIS A 165 5.00 14.50 -12.61
N SER A 166 3.75 14.79 -12.94
CA SER A 166 2.92 13.92 -13.78
C SER A 166 3.41 13.79 -15.22
N ASP A 167 4.16 14.76 -15.76
CA ASP A 167 4.65 14.71 -17.14
C ASP A 167 5.56 13.51 -17.40
N GLU A 168 6.37 13.15 -16.41
CA GLU A 168 7.36 12.08 -16.48
C GLU A 168 7.03 10.91 -15.55
N GLY A 169 6.11 11.08 -14.60
CA GLY A 169 5.82 10.08 -13.59
C GLY A 169 6.88 10.04 -12.47
N ARG A 170 7.56 11.17 -12.23
CA ARG A 170 8.66 11.30 -11.27
C ARG A 170 8.15 11.71 -9.88
N LEU A 171 8.76 11.13 -8.85
CA LEU A 171 8.56 11.52 -7.44
C LEU A 171 9.82 12.21 -6.91
N LEU A 172 9.62 13.32 -6.22
CA LEU A 172 10.67 14.06 -5.51
C LEU A 172 10.39 14.03 -3.99
N PRO A 173 11.16 13.29 -3.18
CA PRO A 173 11.04 13.30 -1.73
C PRO A 173 11.29 14.71 -1.17
N ARG A 174 10.45 15.16 -0.24
CA ARG A 174 10.50 16.51 0.33
C ARG A 174 10.59 16.54 1.85
N GLN A 175 9.84 15.69 2.53
CA GLN A 175 9.81 15.63 4.00
C GLN A 175 9.67 14.17 4.42
N THR A 176 10.44 13.75 5.41
CA THR A 176 10.29 12.44 6.06
C THR A 176 10.01 12.65 7.54
N VAL A 177 8.96 11.98 8.05
CA VAL A 177 8.54 12.06 9.45
C VAL A 177 8.44 10.66 10.04
N ASP A 178 9.06 10.46 11.20
CA ASP A 178 8.99 9.18 11.91
C ASP A 178 7.55 8.88 12.34
N THR A 179 7.09 7.67 12.02
CA THR A 179 5.76 7.20 12.45
C THR A 179 5.76 6.89 13.93
N VAL A 180 6.89 6.46 14.50
CA VAL A 180 7.10 6.22 15.93
C VAL A 180 8.45 6.81 16.34
N PRO A 181 8.56 7.51 17.47
CA PRO A 181 9.84 8.05 17.93
C PRO A 181 10.85 6.93 18.19
N GLN A 182 12.13 7.16 17.88
CA GLN A 182 13.18 6.14 17.96
C GLN A 182 13.33 5.57 19.38
N GLU A 183 13.13 6.41 20.39
CA GLU A 183 13.20 6.02 21.82
C GLU A 183 12.16 4.97 22.19
N ALA A 184 10.94 5.07 21.63
CA ALA A 184 9.90 4.06 21.84
C ALA A 184 10.22 2.74 21.13
N LEU A 185 10.90 2.81 19.97
CA LEU A 185 11.30 1.61 19.22
C LEU A 185 12.40 0.80 19.89
N MET A 186 13.25 1.42 20.73
CA MET A 186 14.30 0.69 21.46
C MET A 186 13.75 -0.34 22.45
N GLN A 187 12.48 -0.23 22.83
CA GLN A 187 11.81 -1.15 23.74
C GLN A 187 11.25 -2.38 23.01
N GLU A 188 11.25 -2.36 21.68
CA GLU A 188 10.64 -3.37 20.84
C GLU A 188 11.68 -4.33 20.24
N ARG A 189 11.33 -5.62 20.18
CA ARG A 189 12.24 -6.63 19.61
C ARG A 189 12.25 -6.62 18.08
N PHE A 190 11.09 -6.37 17.48
CA PHE A 190 10.92 -6.35 16.02
C PHE A 190 9.95 -5.22 15.66
N VAL A 191 10.41 -4.30 14.83
CA VAL A 191 9.63 -3.13 14.42
C VAL A 191 9.61 -3.00 12.91
N SER A 192 8.46 -2.58 12.38
CA SER A 192 8.33 -2.25 10.96
C SER A 192 7.01 -1.55 10.68
N ALA A 193 7.01 -0.57 9.79
CA ALA A 193 5.76 0.01 9.32
C ALA A 193 5.08 -0.92 8.30
N SER A 194 3.76 -0.79 8.10
CA SER A 194 2.99 -1.72 7.26
C SER A 194 2.08 -1.01 6.25
N GLU A 195 1.07 -0.27 6.68
CA GLU A 195 0.10 0.34 5.76
C GLU A 195 0.08 1.85 5.90
N VAL A 196 -0.23 2.54 4.80
CA VAL A 196 -0.52 3.97 4.78
C VAL A 196 -1.86 4.22 4.09
N ARG A 197 -2.66 5.13 4.64
CA ARG A 197 -3.91 5.62 4.04
C ARG A 197 -3.95 7.13 4.10
N VAL A 198 -4.55 7.76 3.10
CA VAL A 198 -4.91 9.18 3.12
C VAL A 198 -6.42 9.26 3.27
N HIS A 199 -6.90 10.11 4.16
CA HIS A 199 -8.32 10.34 4.35
C HIS A 199 -8.96 10.89 3.06
N PRO A 200 -10.20 10.51 2.70
CA PRO A 200 -10.86 11.02 1.49
C PRO A 200 -10.91 12.56 1.37
N ASN A 201 -10.99 13.27 2.50
CA ASN A 201 -10.95 14.74 2.53
C ASN A 201 -9.55 15.36 2.32
N GLY A 202 -8.49 14.56 2.23
CA GLY A 202 -7.10 14.99 2.02
C GLY A 202 -6.40 15.62 3.24
N ARG A 203 -7.09 15.83 4.37
CA ARG A 203 -6.55 16.56 5.53
C ARG A 203 -5.68 15.70 6.45
N PHE A 204 -5.76 14.37 6.33
CA PHE A 204 -5.09 13.44 7.23
C PHE A 204 -4.46 12.27 6.49
N ALA A 205 -3.34 11.77 7.01
CA ALA A 205 -2.76 10.49 6.65
C ALA A 205 -2.61 9.62 7.90
N TYR A 206 -2.60 8.31 7.68
CA TYR A 206 -2.53 7.30 8.73
C TYR A 206 -1.45 6.29 8.38
N SER A 207 -0.68 5.82 9.36
CA SER A 207 0.34 4.78 9.18
C SER A 207 0.24 3.72 10.26
N ALA A 208 0.29 2.44 9.89
CA ALA A 208 0.34 1.34 10.85
C ALA A 208 1.78 0.90 11.17
N ASN A 209 2.02 0.60 12.44
CA ASN A 209 3.34 0.21 12.97
C ASN A 209 3.23 -1.14 13.68
N ARG A 210 4.00 -2.13 13.22
CA ARG A 210 4.10 -3.47 13.82
C ARG A 210 5.18 -3.47 14.90
N GLY A 211 4.95 -4.20 15.98
CA GLY A 211 5.79 -4.17 17.18
C GLY A 211 5.20 -3.18 18.17
N HIS A 212 5.30 -1.89 17.86
CA HIS A 212 4.66 -0.82 18.65
C HIS A 212 3.11 -0.85 18.57
N ASP A 213 2.54 -1.59 17.62
CA ASP A 213 1.12 -1.91 17.49
C ASP A 213 0.16 -0.70 17.57
N THR A 214 0.50 0.33 16.78
CA THR A 214 -0.21 1.62 16.71
C THR A 214 -0.58 2.01 15.29
N ILE A 215 -1.58 2.88 15.17
CA ILE A 215 -1.80 3.76 14.01
C ILE A 215 -1.29 5.16 14.38
N THR A 216 -0.33 5.66 13.62
CA THR A 216 0.08 7.07 13.69
C THR A 216 -0.81 7.90 12.81
N VAL A 217 -1.39 8.96 13.37
CA VAL A 217 -2.20 9.94 12.63
C VAL A 217 -1.37 11.16 12.34
N PHE A 218 -1.41 11.60 11.09
CA PHE A 218 -0.75 12.82 10.62
C PHE A 218 -1.81 13.81 10.14
N ARG A 219 -1.63 15.08 10.48
CA ARG A 219 -2.27 16.19 9.80
C ARG A 219 -1.46 16.55 8.57
N ILE A 220 -2.16 16.81 7.47
CA ILE A 220 -1.61 17.30 6.22
C ILE A 220 -1.89 18.80 6.16
N ASP A 221 -0.82 19.58 5.98
CA ASP A 221 -0.92 21.00 5.68
C ASP A 221 -1.53 21.20 4.27
N GLY A 222 -2.59 22.01 4.17
CA GLY A 222 -3.38 22.11 2.93
C GLY A 222 -2.67 22.83 1.78
N GLU A 223 -1.67 23.66 2.07
CA GLU A 223 -0.95 24.44 1.06
C GLU A 223 0.30 23.70 0.58
N THR A 224 1.04 23.14 1.53
CA THR A 224 2.32 22.50 1.26
C THR A 224 2.18 20.99 1.13
N GLY A 225 1.25 20.35 1.83
CA GLY A 225 1.14 18.89 1.92
C GLY A 225 1.98 18.29 3.05
N SER A 226 2.68 19.11 3.82
CA SER A 226 3.59 18.69 4.89
C SER A 226 2.86 17.97 6.01
N LEU A 227 3.54 17.00 6.63
CA LEU A 227 3.01 16.14 7.68
C LEU A 227 3.40 16.66 9.06
N SER A 228 2.45 16.65 9.99
CA SER A 228 2.70 16.76 11.43
C SER A 228 1.94 15.67 12.19
N VAL A 229 2.58 15.06 13.19
CA VAL A 229 1.94 13.99 13.96
C VAL A 229 0.88 14.59 14.88
N VAL A 230 -0.33 14.01 14.87
CA VAL A 230 -1.44 14.35 15.76
C VAL A 230 -1.47 13.40 16.95
N GLU A 231 -1.42 12.09 16.68
CA GLU A 231 -1.51 11.06 17.70
C GLU A 231 -0.90 9.72 17.25
N ARG A 232 -0.80 8.78 18.19
CA ARG A 232 -0.44 7.38 17.96
C ARG A 232 -1.40 6.51 18.76
N GLU A 233 -2.42 5.98 18.11
CA GLU A 233 -3.47 5.20 18.77
C GLU A 233 -3.18 3.69 18.69
N PHE A 234 -3.22 2.99 19.82
CA PHE A 234 -3.00 1.54 19.86
C PHE A 234 -4.14 0.78 19.18
N VAL A 235 -3.84 -0.22 18.36
CA VAL A 235 -4.89 -0.93 17.58
C VAL A 235 -5.75 -1.88 18.41
N ARG A 236 -5.49 -2.02 19.72
CA ARG A 236 -6.14 -3.02 20.61
C ARG A 236 -6.02 -4.44 20.04
N GLY A 237 -4.86 -4.72 19.48
CA GLY A 237 -4.48 -5.95 18.81
C GLY A 237 -2.96 -5.96 18.60
N ALA A 238 -2.44 -6.98 17.93
CA ALA A 238 -1.02 -7.16 17.74
C ALA A 238 -0.65 -7.27 16.26
N THR A 239 0.43 -6.60 15.86
CA THR A 239 0.97 -6.58 14.49
C THR A 239 -0.08 -6.10 13.48
N PRO A 240 -0.44 -4.80 13.48
CA PRO A 240 -1.36 -4.24 12.49
C PRO A 240 -0.73 -4.26 11.11
N ARG A 241 -0.89 -5.36 10.35
CA ARG A 241 -0.31 -5.49 9.01
C ARG A 241 -1.10 -4.70 7.96
N ASN A 242 -2.38 -4.46 8.22
CA ASN A 242 -3.23 -3.66 7.36
C ASN A 242 -4.31 -2.94 8.15
N PHE A 243 -4.73 -1.79 7.63
CA PHE A 243 -5.95 -1.13 8.03
C PHE A 243 -6.55 -0.43 6.81
N ASN A 244 -7.80 -0.02 6.94
CA ASN A 244 -8.46 0.79 5.92
C ASN A 244 -9.46 1.76 6.54
N LEU A 245 -9.72 2.85 5.83
CA LEU A 245 -10.83 3.75 6.08
C LEU A 245 -12.03 3.27 5.28
N ASP A 246 -13.22 3.38 5.86
CA ASP A 246 -14.45 3.19 5.10
C ASP A 246 -14.59 4.30 4.03
N PRO A 247 -15.42 4.11 2.98
CA PRO A 247 -15.56 5.10 1.91
C PRO A 247 -15.99 6.50 2.39
N THR A 248 -16.71 6.60 3.50
CA THR A 248 -17.10 7.89 4.09
C THR A 248 -15.96 8.57 4.87
N GLY A 249 -14.91 7.82 5.21
CA GLY A 249 -13.77 8.26 6.02
C GLY A 249 -14.05 8.33 7.52
N ARG A 250 -15.28 8.03 7.96
CA ARG A 250 -15.70 8.13 9.37
C ARG A 250 -15.15 7.01 10.24
N TRP A 251 -14.82 5.88 9.66
CA TRP A 251 -14.41 4.68 10.38
C TRP A 251 -13.09 4.16 9.85
N LEU A 252 -12.20 3.81 10.77
CA LEU A 252 -10.97 3.08 10.50
C LEU A 252 -11.08 1.67 11.08
N LEU A 253 -10.78 0.67 10.27
CA LEU A 253 -10.68 -0.73 10.70
C LEU A 253 -9.24 -1.20 10.65
N ALA A 254 -8.69 -1.58 11.81
CA ALA A 254 -7.30 -2.06 11.95
C ALA A 254 -7.27 -3.57 12.21
N ALA A 255 -6.56 -4.30 11.35
CA ALA A 255 -6.42 -5.76 11.44
C ALA A 255 -5.13 -6.15 12.17
N GLY A 256 -5.28 -6.72 13.37
CA GLY A 256 -4.19 -7.31 14.15
C GLY A 256 -3.91 -8.73 13.69
N GLN A 257 -2.85 -8.91 12.91
CA GLN A 257 -2.49 -10.20 12.31
C GLN A 257 -2.22 -11.27 13.38
N HIS A 258 -1.43 -10.94 14.41
CA HIS A 258 -1.01 -11.92 15.42
C HIS A 258 -2.01 -12.06 16.56
N SER A 259 -2.93 -11.10 16.72
CA SER A 259 -4.03 -11.19 17.70
C SER A 259 -5.32 -11.78 17.11
N HIS A 260 -5.39 -11.98 15.80
CA HIS A 260 -6.60 -12.38 15.08
C HIS A 260 -7.78 -11.43 15.35
N THR A 261 -7.52 -10.12 15.42
CA THR A 261 -8.52 -9.10 15.72
C THR A 261 -8.73 -8.14 14.56
N LEU A 262 -9.94 -7.61 14.43
CA LEU A 262 -10.27 -6.45 13.63
C LEU A 262 -10.97 -5.44 14.55
N ALA A 263 -10.26 -4.38 14.90
CA ALA A 263 -10.75 -3.32 15.78
C ALA A 263 -11.22 -2.12 14.97
N SER A 264 -12.31 -1.48 15.41
CA SER A 264 -12.88 -0.30 14.76
C SER A 264 -12.68 0.97 15.58
N PHE A 265 -12.36 2.05 14.88
CA PHE A 265 -12.12 3.38 15.43
C PHE A 265 -12.97 4.39 14.69
N GLU A 266 -13.61 5.30 15.43
CA GLU A 266 -14.25 6.48 14.86
C GLU A 266 -13.18 7.54 14.59
N VAL A 267 -13.26 8.18 13.42
CA VAL A 267 -12.35 9.25 13.01
C VAL A 267 -12.97 10.60 13.34
N ASP A 268 -12.27 11.39 14.15
CA ASP A 268 -12.66 12.77 14.40
C ASP A 268 -12.44 13.63 13.14
N PRO A 269 -13.47 14.31 12.61
CA PRO A 269 -13.39 14.99 11.32
C PRO A 269 -12.53 16.27 11.33
N GLU A 270 -12.23 16.83 12.51
CA GLU A 270 -11.47 18.08 12.65
C GLU A 270 -9.98 17.83 12.86
N SER A 271 -9.67 16.83 13.69
CA SER A 271 -8.33 16.45 14.13
C SER A 271 -7.76 15.24 13.40
N GLY A 272 -8.61 14.37 12.88
CA GLY A 272 -8.23 13.07 12.32
C GLY A 272 -7.97 11.99 13.37
N ALA A 273 -8.06 12.35 14.66
CA ALA A 273 -7.81 11.46 15.79
C ALA A 273 -8.77 10.27 15.81
N LEU A 274 -8.34 9.17 16.42
CA LEU A 274 -9.02 7.89 16.43
C LEU A 274 -9.58 7.61 17.83
N THR A 275 -10.90 7.40 17.91
CA THR A 275 -11.55 6.93 19.13
C THR A 275 -11.92 5.47 18.99
N TYR A 276 -11.35 4.60 19.82
CA TYR A 276 -11.71 3.18 19.82
C TYR A 276 -13.20 3.00 20.13
N SER A 277 -13.93 2.42 19.19
CA SER A 277 -15.39 2.24 19.27
C SER A 277 -15.84 1.17 20.26
N ARG A 278 -14.88 0.49 20.94
CA ARG A 278 -15.12 -0.67 21.82
C ARG A 278 -15.64 -1.91 21.12
N ASN A 279 -15.59 -1.93 19.79
CA ASN A 279 -15.92 -3.09 18.98
C ASN A 279 -14.65 -3.73 18.42
N VAL A 280 -14.55 -5.04 18.63
CA VAL A 280 -13.52 -5.89 18.05
C VAL A 280 -14.18 -7.18 17.58
N VAL A 281 -13.85 -7.62 16.38
CA VAL A 281 -14.28 -8.93 15.87
C VAL A 281 -13.08 -9.83 15.69
N HIS A 282 -13.30 -11.13 15.90
CA HIS A 282 -12.28 -12.13 15.62
C HIS A 282 -12.18 -12.35 14.11
N ALA A 283 -11.01 -12.08 13.55
CA ALA A 283 -10.69 -12.24 12.15
C ALA A 283 -9.33 -12.96 12.04
N PRO A 284 -9.31 -14.29 11.80
CA PRO A 284 -8.09 -15.08 11.80
C PRO A 284 -7.01 -14.50 10.88
N SER A 285 -5.96 -13.95 11.49
CA SER A 285 -4.74 -13.52 10.79
C SER A 285 -5.02 -12.57 9.63
N ALA A 286 -5.96 -11.64 9.82
CA ALA A 286 -6.33 -10.68 8.80
C ALA A 286 -5.13 -9.79 8.43
N ILE A 287 -4.79 -9.76 7.14
CA ILE A 287 -3.65 -8.99 6.59
C ILE A 287 -4.04 -8.03 5.46
N CYS A 288 -5.34 -7.90 5.18
CA CYS A 288 -5.89 -7.02 4.16
C CYS A 288 -7.31 -6.64 4.55
N VAL A 289 -7.62 -5.34 4.55
CA VAL A 289 -8.96 -4.81 4.77
C VAL A 289 -9.35 -4.00 3.54
N LEU A 290 -10.42 -4.41 2.87
CA LEU A 290 -10.98 -3.73 1.70
C LEU A 290 -12.47 -3.54 1.90
N PHE A 291 -12.95 -2.37 1.53
CA PHE A 291 -14.38 -2.08 1.46
C PHE A 291 -14.83 -2.26 0.01
N GLY A 292 -16.07 -2.71 -0.18
CA GLY A 292 -16.69 -2.66 -1.50
C GLY A 292 -16.82 -1.20 -1.93
N HIS A 293 -16.46 -0.92 -3.18
CA HIS A 293 -16.88 0.33 -3.82
C HIS A 293 -18.35 0.15 -4.22
N GLU A 294 -19.21 1.11 -3.87
CA GLU A 294 -20.51 1.27 -4.52
C GLU A 294 -20.33 1.74 -5.98
#